data_AF-A0A948TYU9-F1
#
_entry.id   AF-A0A948TYU9-F1
#
_cell.length_a   1.000
_cell.length_b   1.000
_cell.length_c   1.000
_cell.angle_alpha   90.00
_cell.angle_beta   90.00
_cell.angle_gamma   90.00
#
_symmetry.space_group_name_H-M   'P 1'
#
loop_
_entity.id
_entity.type
_entity.pdbx_description
1 polymer ?
#
loop_
_entity_poly.entity_id
_entity_poly.type
_entity_poly.pdbx_seq_one_letter_code
_entity_poly.pdbx_strand_id
1 'polypeptide(L)'
;MKIKQIRPEYVEYIPERLEEGALYISERYRTAVHKCCCGCGQEVVTPLSPAEWSVRRNGNQVSLWPSIGNWSYPCRSHYVIRDNYVLEAKAMTDRQIQQVKVNDRADKAAQIRRTNHANEMAALAPKPSAQITSLQEWQPRMSWLQHLIHWWKSL
;
A
#
# COMPACT_ATOMS: atom_id res chain seq x y z
N MET A 1 7.30 27.29 1.92
CA MET A 1 7.89 25.93 1.78
C MET A 1 9.35 25.96 1.29
N LYS A 2 10.28 25.21 1.93
CA LYS A 2 11.70 25.05 1.49
C LYS A 2 11.82 24.10 0.31
N ILE A 3 11.24 22.91 0.43
CA ILE A 3 11.23 21.90 -0.64
C ILE A 3 10.12 22.27 -1.62
N LYS A 4 10.46 22.39 -2.91
CA LYS A 4 9.53 22.80 -3.99
C LYS A 4 9.05 21.64 -4.85
N GLN A 5 9.85 20.59 -4.94
CA GLN A 5 9.54 19.37 -5.66
C GLN A 5 9.93 18.16 -4.81
N ILE A 6 9.24 17.05 -5.03
CA ILE A 6 9.47 15.78 -4.36
C ILE A 6 9.56 14.67 -5.41
N ARG A 7 10.46 13.71 -5.19
CA ARG A 7 10.64 12.54 -6.04
C ARG A 7 9.93 11.34 -5.42
N PRO A 8 9.05 10.63 -6.15
CA PRO A 8 8.47 9.40 -5.64
C PRO A 8 9.53 8.28 -5.58
N GLU A 9 9.56 7.56 -4.47
CA GLU A 9 10.38 6.37 -4.25
C GLU A 9 9.48 5.22 -3.86
N TYR A 10 9.33 4.23 -4.73
CA TYR A 10 8.49 3.07 -4.47
C TYR A 10 9.30 2.00 -3.76
N VAL A 11 8.90 1.67 -2.53
CA VAL A 11 9.63 0.77 -1.66
C VAL A 11 8.69 -0.23 -1.03
N GLU A 12 9.18 -1.43 -0.76
CA GLU A 12 8.42 -2.38 0.04
C GLU A 12 8.38 -1.94 1.50
N TYR A 13 9.54 -1.57 2.06
CA TYR A 13 9.73 -1.11 3.43
C TYR A 13 10.24 0.33 3.43
N ILE A 14 9.66 1.17 4.31
CA ILE A 14 10.13 2.54 4.51
C ILE A 14 11.53 2.48 5.16
N PRO A 15 12.55 3.16 4.61
CA PRO A 15 13.90 3.12 5.18
C PRO A 15 13.95 3.81 6.54
N GLU A 16 14.88 3.39 7.41
CA GLU A 16 15.07 4.00 8.74
C GLU A 16 15.48 5.48 8.68
N ARG A 17 16.16 5.88 7.60
CA ARG A 17 16.60 7.26 7.37
C ARG A 17 15.98 7.78 6.09
N LEU A 18 15.16 8.82 6.21
CA LEU A 18 14.51 9.44 5.06
C LEU A 18 15.36 10.60 4.51
N GLU A 19 15.43 10.69 3.17
CA GLU A 19 16.03 11.82 2.47
C GLU A 19 15.07 13.03 2.37
N GLU A 20 15.61 14.25 2.40
CA GLU A 20 14.83 15.45 2.05
C GLU A 20 14.44 15.40 0.56
N GLY A 21 13.18 15.68 0.24
CA GLY A 21 12.72 15.71 -1.15
C GLY A 21 12.42 14.33 -1.75
N ALA A 22 12.45 13.25 -0.96
CA ALA A 22 11.92 11.94 -1.35
C ALA A 22 10.54 11.69 -0.70
N LEU A 23 9.60 11.13 -1.47
CA LEU A 23 8.33 10.59 -1.01
C LEU A 23 8.39 9.07 -1.12
N TYR A 24 8.64 8.39 0.00
CA TYR A 24 8.64 6.94 0.04
C TYR A 24 7.20 6.43 0.08
N ILE A 25 6.87 5.51 -0.82
CA ILE A 25 5.51 4.98 -0.97
C ILE A 25 5.60 3.46 -0.88
N SER A 26 4.97 2.89 0.15
CA SER A 26 4.79 1.46 0.29
C SER A 26 3.36 1.06 -0.03
N GLU A 27 3.20 0.34 -1.15
CA GLU A 27 1.91 -0.23 -1.53
C GLU A 27 1.53 -1.39 -0.62
N ARG A 28 2.51 -2.23 -0.24
CA ARG A 28 2.32 -3.37 0.67
C ARG A 28 1.72 -2.92 2.00
N TYR A 29 2.25 -1.85 2.58
CA TYR A 29 1.80 -1.32 3.87
C TYR A 29 0.80 -0.17 3.75
N ARG A 30 0.42 0.21 2.52
CA ARG A 30 -0.50 1.30 2.21
C ARG A 30 -0.16 2.58 2.98
N THR A 31 1.09 3.04 2.85
CA THR A 31 1.55 4.25 3.52
C THR A 31 2.52 5.01 2.62
N ALA A 32 2.53 6.33 2.73
CA ALA A 32 3.61 7.15 2.21
C ALA A 32 4.25 7.96 3.34
N VAL A 33 5.56 8.18 3.24
CA VAL A 33 6.34 8.86 4.28
C VAL A 33 7.37 9.77 3.62
N HIS A 34 7.54 10.96 4.18
CA HIS A 34 8.56 11.92 3.74
C HIS A 34 9.01 12.83 4.88
N LYS A 35 10.15 13.49 4.70
CA LYS A 35 10.52 14.65 5.54
C LYS A 35 9.63 15.84 5.17
N CYS A 36 9.16 16.56 6.19
CA CYS A 36 8.26 17.69 6.04
C CYS A 36 8.82 18.71 5.04
N CYS A 37 8.03 19.04 4.01
CA CYS A 37 8.48 19.87 2.90
C CYS A 37 8.74 21.34 3.28
N CYS A 38 8.37 21.76 4.49
CA CYS A 38 8.78 23.06 5.00
C CYS A 38 10.28 23.12 5.32
N GLY A 39 10.94 21.97 5.52
CA GLY A 39 12.36 21.88 5.85
C GLY A 39 12.68 21.72 7.34
N CYS A 40 11.69 21.44 8.20
CA CYS A 40 11.91 21.27 9.64
C CYS A 40 12.46 19.89 10.05
N GLY A 41 12.61 18.95 9.12
CA GLY A 41 13.15 17.61 9.38
C GLY A 41 12.18 16.61 10.04
N GLN A 42 10.97 17.02 10.42
CA GLN A 42 9.94 16.11 10.96
C GLN A 42 9.50 15.10 9.89
N GLU A 43 9.18 13.88 10.32
CA GLU A 43 8.67 12.82 9.44
C GLU A 43 7.16 12.90 9.36
N VAL A 44 6.64 13.03 8.15
CA VAL A 44 5.21 13.09 7.86
C VAL A 44 4.80 11.72 7.35
N VAL A 45 3.84 11.10 8.03
CA VAL A 45 3.24 9.83 7.63
C VAL A 45 1.86 10.09 7.06
N THR A 46 1.61 9.57 5.85
CA THR A 46 0.32 9.64 5.17
C THR A 46 -0.19 8.22 4.87
N PRO A 47 -0.99 7.62 5.77
CA PRO A 47 -1.65 6.36 5.49
C PRO A 47 -2.55 6.48 4.26
N LEU A 48 -2.45 5.48 3.37
CA LEU A 48 -3.13 5.45 2.09
C LEU A 48 -4.41 4.63 2.22
N SER A 49 -5.51 5.32 2.52
CA SER A 49 -6.81 4.69 2.72
C SER A 49 -7.96 5.59 2.24
N PRO A 50 -9.14 5.02 1.93
CA PRO A 50 -10.29 5.81 1.48
C PRO A 50 -10.72 6.94 2.44
N ALA A 51 -10.45 6.81 3.74
CA ALA A 51 -10.76 7.81 4.76
C ALA A 51 -9.62 8.79 5.06
N GLU A 52 -8.47 8.65 4.40
CA GLU A 52 -7.27 9.43 4.69
C GLU A 52 -6.68 10.01 3.40
N TRP A 53 -5.46 9.62 3.03
CA TRP A 53 -4.84 10.08 1.78
C TRP A 53 -5.00 9.06 0.66
N SER A 54 -5.13 9.61 -0.54
CA SER A 54 -5.03 8.91 -1.81
C SER A 54 -3.72 9.30 -2.49
N VAL A 55 -3.14 8.35 -3.22
CA VAL A 55 -1.96 8.57 -4.05
C VAL A 55 -2.35 8.38 -5.52
N ARG A 56 -2.07 9.39 -6.36
CA ARG A 56 -2.21 9.31 -7.81
C ARG A 56 -0.83 9.26 -8.45
N ARG A 57 -0.67 8.36 -9.43
CA ARG A 57 0.59 8.09 -10.13
C ARG A 57 0.38 8.28 -11.63
N ASN A 58 1.27 9.01 -12.27
CA ASN A 58 1.27 9.21 -13.71
C ASN A 58 2.71 9.23 -14.25
N GLY A 59 3.18 8.07 -14.72
CA GLY A 59 4.60 7.88 -15.03
C GLY A 59 5.47 8.20 -13.81
N ASN A 60 6.39 9.14 -13.97
CA ASN A 60 7.30 9.57 -12.90
C ASN A 60 6.70 10.66 -11.98
N GLN A 61 5.40 10.97 -12.13
CA GLN A 61 4.72 11.99 -11.34
C GLN A 61 3.85 11.37 -10.24
N VAL A 62 3.83 12.01 -9.08
CA VAL A 62 3.00 11.64 -7.94
C VAL A 62 2.20 12.82 -7.40
N SER A 63 0.96 12.55 -6.98
CA SER A 63 0.14 13.47 -6.21
C SER A 63 -0.42 12.80 -4.98
N LEU A 64 -0.52 13.54 -3.88
CA LEU A 64 -1.27 13.15 -2.69
C LEU A 64 -2.50 14.05 -2.53
N TRP A 65 -3.61 13.43 -2.14
CA TRP A 65 -4.85 14.13 -1.86
C TRP A 65 -5.57 13.49 -0.68
N PRO A 66 -6.08 14.26 0.31
CA PRO A 66 -6.15 15.73 0.38
C PRO A 66 -4.80 16.38 0.75
N SER A 67 -4.82 17.67 1.08
CA SER A 67 -3.64 18.39 1.57
C SER A 67 -3.07 17.79 2.87
N ILE A 68 -1.82 18.14 3.18
CA ILE A 68 -1.09 17.72 4.38
C ILE A 68 -1.01 18.92 5.31
N GLY A 69 -1.72 18.87 6.44
CA GLY A 69 -1.69 19.88 7.48
C GLY A 69 -0.97 19.38 8.74
N ASN A 70 0.20 19.93 9.04
CA ASN A 70 1.06 19.51 10.14
C ASN A 70 0.83 20.34 11.41
N TRP A 71 -0.42 20.54 11.81
CA TRP A 71 -0.81 21.44 12.91
C TRP A 71 -0.30 21.00 14.29
N SER A 72 0.04 19.72 14.45
CA SER A 72 0.65 19.18 15.65
C SER A 72 2.18 19.34 15.69
N TYR A 73 2.81 19.77 14.58
CA TYR A 73 4.24 20.04 14.55
C TYR A 73 4.53 21.51 14.84
N PRO A 74 5.72 21.86 15.39
CA PRO A 74 6.10 23.25 15.64
C PRO A 74 6.01 24.14 14.39
N CYS A 75 6.28 23.57 13.20
CA CYS A 75 6.25 24.31 11.95
C CYS A 75 4.85 24.67 11.42
N ARG A 76 3.79 23.99 11.90
CA ARG A 76 2.38 24.17 11.49
C ARG A 76 2.19 24.31 9.96
N SER A 77 3.00 23.60 9.18
CA SER A 77 3.03 23.73 7.71
C SER A 77 1.78 23.13 7.07
N HIS A 78 1.36 23.70 5.94
CA HIS A 78 0.22 23.20 5.16
C HIS A 78 0.53 23.24 3.66
N TYR A 79 0.46 22.09 3.00
CA TYR A 79 0.80 21.97 1.57
C TYR A 79 0.05 20.84 0.88
N VAL A 80 0.09 20.86 -0.45
CA VAL A 80 -0.39 19.80 -1.33
C VAL A 80 0.80 19.30 -2.15
N ILE A 81 0.90 17.99 -2.35
CA ILE A 81 1.82 17.41 -3.32
C ILE A 81 1.03 17.11 -4.59
N ARG A 82 1.34 17.79 -5.69
CA ARG A 82 0.66 17.64 -6.98
C ARG A 82 1.67 17.54 -8.10
N ASP A 83 1.64 16.42 -8.81
CA ASP A 83 2.47 16.12 -9.96
C ASP A 83 3.97 16.42 -9.68
N ASN A 84 4.45 15.91 -8.54
CA ASN A 84 5.77 16.15 -7.92
C ASN A 84 5.99 17.54 -7.30
N TYR A 85 5.12 18.53 -7.51
CA TYR A 85 5.29 19.86 -6.93
C TYR A 85 4.70 19.95 -5.53
N VAL A 86 5.42 20.64 -4.64
CA VAL A 86 4.96 21.02 -3.30
C VAL A 86 4.33 22.40 -3.38
N LEU A 87 3.01 22.44 -3.36
CA LEU A 87 2.21 23.66 -3.42
C LEU A 87 1.83 24.08 -2.00
N GLU A 88 2.20 25.29 -1.61
CA GLU A 88 1.80 25.84 -0.32
C GLU A 88 0.28 26.06 -0.29
N ALA A 89 -0.36 25.59 0.78
CA ALA A 89 -1.79 25.73 0.98
C ALA A 89 -2.08 26.81 2.03
N LYS A 90 -3.26 27.43 1.96
CA LYS A 90 -3.65 28.49 2.90
C LYS A 90 -3.63 28.00 4.33
N ALA A 91 -3.16 28.82 5.27
CA ALA A 91 -3.27 28.52 6.69
C ALA A 91 -4.75 28.27 7.08
N MET A 92 -4.97 27.34 8.01
CA MET A 92 -6.28 27.06 8.57
C MET A 92 -6.38 27.65 9.97
N THR A 93 -7.54 28.21 10.28
CA THR A 93 -7.89 28.65 11.64
C THR A 93 -8.08 27.46 12.57
N ASP A 94 -7.97 27.66 13.88
CA ASP A 94 -8.19 26.57 14.84
C ASP A 94 -9.58 25.95 14.70
N ARG A 95 -10.62 26.75 14.40
CA ARG A 95 -11.97 26.24 14.11
C ARG A 95 -11.99 25.31 12.90
N GLN A 96 -11.31 25.67 11.81
CA GLN A 96 -11.20 24.83 10.62
C GLN A 96 -10.44 23.54 10.92
N ILE A 97 -9.34 23.63 11.68
CA ILE A 97 -8.56 22.45 12.10
C ILE A 97 -9.40 21.50 12.94
N GLN A 98 -10.21 22.01 13.88
CA GLN A 98 -11.10 21.16 14.67
C GLN A 98 -12.19 20.51 13.82
N GLN A 99 -12.75 21.23 12.85
CA GLN A 99 -13.75 20.65 11.95
C GLN A 99 -13.17 19.51 11.10
N VAL A 100 -11.97 19.69 10.54
CA VAL A 100 -11.26 18.63 9.81
C VAL A 100 -11.05 17.41 10.71
N LYS A 101 -10.55 17.60 11.93
CA LYS A 101 -10.35 16.50 12.90
C LYS A 101 -11.64 15.76 13.26
N VAL A 102 -12.79 16.45 13.29
CA VAL A 102 -14.10 15.80 13.52
C VAL A 102 -14.47 14.94 12.31
N ASN A 103 -14.34 15.48 11.11
CA ASN A 103 -14.66 14.78 9.87
C ASN A 103 -13.75 13.55 9.68
N ASP A 104 -12.43 13.72 9.82
CA ASP A 104 -11.46 12.63 9.71
C ASP A 104 -11.77 11.48 10.67
N ARG A 105 -12.19 11.78 11.91
CA ARG A 105 -12.60 10.76 12.89
C ARG A 105 -13.86 10.02 12.44
N ALA A 106 -14.84 10.73 11.90
CA ALA A 106 -16.06 10.11 11.40
C ALA A 106 -15.78 9.21 10.19
N ASP A 107 -14.94 9.66 9.26
CA ASP A 107 -14.57 8.90 8.06
C ASP A 107 -13.78 7.64 8.41
N LYS A 108 -12.82 7.73 9.34
CA LYS A 108 -12.10 6.56 9.85
C LYS A 108 -13.03 5.56 10.54
N ALA A 109 -13.95 6.04 11.38
CA ALA A 109 -14.94 5.17 12.03
C ALA A 109 -15.83 4.46 11.00
N ALA A 110 -16.26 5.16 9.95
CA ALA A 110 -17.05 4.56 8.87
C ALA A 110 -16.25 3.53 8.07
N GLN A 111 -14.97 3.79 7.81
CA GLN A 111 -14.08 2.83 7.15
C GLN A 111 -13.89 1.57 8.00
N ILE A 112 -13.61 1.69 9.30
CA ILE A 112 -13.47 0.54 10.20
C ILE A 112 -14.72 -0.33 10.17
N ARG A 113 -15.91 0.28 10.28
CA ARG A 113 -17.19 -0.46 10.19
C ARG A 113 -17.32 -1.22 8.87
N ARG A 114 -17.00 -0.58 7.73
CA ARG A 114 -17.04 -1.22 6.41
C ARG A 114 -16.06 -2.38 6.30
N THR A 115 -14.83 -2.21 6.79
CA THR A 115 -13.81 -3.26 6.76
C THR A 115 -14.21 -4.45 7.64
N ASN A 116 -14.70 -4.21 8.85
CA ASN A 116 -15.16 -5.28 9.74
C ASN A 116 -16.32 -6.06 9.11
N HIS A 117 -17.32 -5.36 8.58
CA HIS A 117 -18.45 -6.00 7.89
C HIS A 117 -18.00 -6.83 6.68
N ALA A 118 -17.08 -6.31 5.85
CA ALA A 118 -16.53 -7.06 4.72
C ALA A 118 -15.78 -8.32 5.17
N ASN A 119 -15.00 -8.24 6.25
CA ASN A 119 -14.30 -9.38 6.82
C ASN A 119 -15.27 -10.43 7.39
N GLU A 120 -16.33 -10.00 8.09
CA GLU A 120 -17.39 -10.89 8.59
C GLU A 120 -18.11 -11.60 7.44
N MET A 121 -18.48 -10.87 6.38
CA MET A 121 -19.10 -11.46 5.18
C MET A 121 -18.17 -12.45 4.47
N ALA A 122 -16.88 -12.14 4.35
CA ALA A 122 -15.89 -13.04 3.78
C ALA A 122 -15.69 -14.30 4.63
N ALA A 123 -15.76 -14.19 5.96
CA ALA A 123 -15.68 -15.33 6.86
C ALA A 123 -16.92 -16.24 6.79
N LEU A 124 -18.09 -15.68 6.47
CA LEU A 124 -19.35 -16.41 6.29
C LEU A 124 -19.53 -17.00 4.88
N ALA A 125 -18.71 -16.58 3.91
CA ALA A 125 -18.79 -17.09 2.54
C ALA A 125 -18.51 -18.61 2.50
N PRO A 126 -19.32 -19.40 1.77
CA PRO A 126 -19.08 -20.83 1.65
C PRO A 126 -17.71 -21.07 1.01
N LYS A 127 -16.87 -21.87 1.67
CA LYS A 127 -15.60 -22.31 1.09
C LYS A 127 -15.92 -23.09 -0.19
N PRO A 128 -15.17 -22.89 -1.30
CA PRO A 128 -15.33 -23.73 -2.47
C PRO A 128 -15.25 -25.19 -2.02
N SER A 129 -16.33 -25.94 -2.20
CA SER A 129 -16.30 -27.36 -1.92
C SER A 129 -15.25 -27.95 -2.85
N ALA A 130 -14.27 -28.63 -2.27
CA ALA A 130 -13.36 -29.47 -3.03
C ALA A 130 -14.22 -30.55 -3.68
N GLN A 131 -14.70 -30.29 -4.89
CA GLN A 131 -15.22 -31.33 -5.74
C GLN A 131 -14.04 -32.26 -5.99
N ILE A 132 -14.15 -33.44 -5.39
CA ILE A 132 -13.28 -34.58 -5.56
C ILE A 132 -13.19 -34.84 -7.06
N THR A 133 -12.12 -34.39 -7.70
CA THR A 133 -11.72 -34.94 -8.99
C THR A 133 -11.35 -36.38 -8.70
N SER A 134 -12.21 -37.32 -9.11
CA SER A 134 -11.88 -38.73 -9.16
C SER A 134 -10.47 -38.86 -9.74
N LEU A 135 -9.57 -39.49 -8.98
CA LEU A 135 -8.29 -39.97 -9.49
C LEU A 135 -8.60 -40.91 -10.65
N GLN A 136 -8.69 -40.37 -11.86
CA GLN A 136 -8.61 -41.18 -13.05
C GLN A 136 -7.16 -41.61 -13.15
N GLU A 137 -6.95 -42.85 -12.72
CA GLU A 137 -5.69 -43.56 -12.61
C GLU A 137 -4.81 -43.30 -13.83
N TRP A 138 -3.67 -42.66 -13.60
CA TRP A 138 -2.60 -42.61 -14.58
C TRP A 138 -1.97 -44.00 -14.63
N GLN A 139 -2.32 -44.81 -15.63
CA GLN A 139 -1.64 -46.08 -15.90
C GLN A 139 -0.34 -45.80 -16.69
N PRO A 140 0.85 -45.98 -16.08
CA PRO A 140 2.08 -45.91 -16.84
C PRO A 140 2.20 -47.13 -17.75
N ARG A 141 2.19 -46.94 -19.07
CA ARG A 141 2.68 -47.96 -20.01
C ARG A 141 4.20 -48.12 -19.85
N MET A 142 4.62 -48.98 -18.94
CA MET A 142 5.96 -49.58 -18.94
C MET A 142 6.06 -50.55 -20.12
N SER A 143 6.88 -50.25 -21.13
CA SER A 143 7.15 -51.15 -22.26
C SER A 143 8.58 -51.03 -22.81
N TRP A 144 9.55 -50.69 -21.97
CA TRP A 144 10.96 -50.70 -22.36
C TRP A 144 11.77 -51.23 -21.17
N LEU A 145 12.50 -52.33 -21.38
CA LEU A 145 13.44 -53.03 -20.45
C LEU A 145 12.94 -54.25 -19.65
N GLN A 146 12.29 -55.24 -20.28
CA GLN A 146 12.44 -56.64 -19.85
C GLN A 146 12.32 -57.63 -21.02
N HIS A 147 13.37 -57.73 -21.86
CA HIS A 147 13.69 -58.94 -22.65
C HIS A 147 15.20 -58.98 -22.94
N LEU A 148 16.02 -58.95 -21.89
CA LEU A 148 17.45 -59.27 -21.95
C LEU A 148 17.90 -60.13 -20.76
N ILE A 149 17.12 -61.15 -20.42
CA ILE A 149 17.61 -62.28 -19.60
C ILE A 149 16.93 -63.55 -20.11
N HIS A 150 17.43 -64.11 -21.22
CA HIS A 150 17.28 -65.54 -21.55
C HIS A 150 18.21 -66.03 -22.67
N TRP A 151 19.42 -65.49 -22.83
CA TRP A 151 20.42 -66.05 -23.75
C TRP A 151 21.86 -65.92 -23.22
N TRP A 152 22.09 -66.44 -22.01
CA TRP A 152 23.44 -66.81 -21.56
C TRP A 152 23.36 -68.04 -20.64
N LYS A 153 22.91 -69.15 -21.24
CA LYS A 153 23.14 -70.51 -20.73
C LYS A 153 23.28 -71.43 -21.95
N SER A 154 24.49 -71.94 -22.12
CA SER A 154 24.89 -73.09 -22.93
C SER A 154 25.13 -72.86 -24.43
N LEU A 155 26.41 -73.04 -24.80
CA LEU A 155 26.97 -73.46 -26.10
C LEU A 155 26.61 -72.65 -27.36
#